data_AF-A0A3E0RD65-F1
#
_entry.id   AF-A0A3E0RD65-F1
#
_cell.length_a   1.000
_cell.length_b   1.000
_cell.length_c   1.000
_cell.angle_alpha   90.00
_cell.angle_beta   90.00
_cell.angle_gamma   90.00
#
_symmetry.space_group_name_H-M   'P 1'
#
loop_
_entity.id
_entity.type
_entity.pdbx_description
1 polymer ?
#
loop_
_entity_poly.entity_id
_entity_poly.type
_entity_poly.pdbx_seq_one_letter_code
_entity_poly.pdbx_strand_id
1 'polypeptide(L)'
;MQALTQLGEFPNLSNLEIYSTAKGHIDSYYLENNLGEPQVIAFGEYQEHVDIILNITNVETYLISLEAEGKINAEQLQFLIQINSCYQNATDPNVLSNQLFDIQQNVSNSETLDIGQKALVYGASIIGANSGYYWFSAYNDPADPWYPNESADPKKKKPKWWERGLRDLLGFVAGYYVLFKMTNDIKVGTASGTAVAGGCSAAG
;
A
#
# COMPACT_ATOMS: atom_id res chain seq x y z
N MET A 1 8.11 18.72 11.97
CA MET A 1 8.25 17.26 11.89
C MET A 1 9.73 16.90 12.06
N GLN A 2 10.22 16.89 13.29
CA GLN A 2 11.56 16.42 13.64
C GLN A 2 11.37 15.19 14.52
N ALA A 3 12.11 14.11 14.24
CA ALA A 3 12.15 12.82 14.97
C ALA A 3 11.28 11.64 14.46
N LEU A 4 11.08 11.47 13.14
CA LEU A 4 10.67 10.16 12.59
C LEU A 4 11.85 9.30 12.12
N THR A 5 13.06 9.87 12.01
CA THR A 5 14.21 9.26 11.32
C THR A 5 15.45 9.09 12.20
N GLN A 6 15.40 9.42 13.50
CA GLN A 6 16.55 9.31 14.42
C GLN A 6 16.67 7.94 15.12
N LEU A 7 16.27 6.85 14.48
CA LEU A 7 16.56 5.51 15.01
C LEU A 7 18.02 5.18 14.67
N GLY A 8 18.89 5.14 15.68
CA GLY A 8 20.33 4.88 15.53
C GLY A 8 20.67 3.55 14.87
N GLU A 9 19.73 2.60 14.89
CA GLU A 9 19.68 1.40 14.05
C GLU A 9 18.21 1.18 13.66
N PHE A 10 17.89 1.22 12.37
CA PHE A 10 16.55 0.81 11.93
C PHE A 10 16.46 -0.72 12.08
N PRO A 11 15.38 -1.27 12.68
CA PRO A 11 15.27 -2.71 12.89
C PRO A 11 15.33 -3.45 11.54
N ASN A 12 16.28 -4.36 11.38
CA ASN A 12 16.34 -5.26 10.24
C ASN A 12 15.50 -6.51 10.53
N LEU A 13 14.18 -6.37 10.45
CA LEU A 13 13.23 -7.46 10.66
C LEU A 13 12.88 -8.12 9.32
N SER A 14 12.81 -9.44 9.30
CA SER A 14 12.24 -10.18 8.18
C SER A 14 10.74 -9.92 8.05
N ASN A 15 10.18 -10.12 6.85
CA ASN A 15 8.74 -10.06 6.61
C ASN A 15 7.95 -10.97 7.56
N LEU A 16 8.50 -12.14 7.92
CA LEU A 16 7.89 -13.07 8.88
C LEU A 16 7.86 -12.49 10.29
N GLU A 17 8.92 -11.82 10.74
CA GLU A 17 8.97 -11.19 12.07
C GLU A 17 8.00 -10.01 12.16
N ILE A 18 7.94 -9.18 11.10
CA ILE A 18 6.97 -8.08 11.00
C ILE A 18 5.55 -8.62 11.06
N TYR A 19 5.24 -9.61 10.21
CA TYR A 19 3.92 -10.25 10.17
C TYR A 19 3.55 -10.89 11.51
N SER A 20 4.45 -11.67 12.11
CA SER A 20 4.18 -12.40 13.35
C SER A 20 3.98 -11.45 14.52
N THR A 21 4.75 -10.36 14.58
CA THR A 21 4.59 -9.32 15.62
C THR A 21 3.24 -8.62 15.46
N ALA A 22 2.90 -8.18 14.25
CA ALA A 22 1.61 -7.54 13.97
C ALA A 22 0.43 -8.48 14.29
N LYS A 23 0.50 -9.75 13.85
CA LYS A 23 -0.50 -10.76 14.16
C LYS A 23 -0.65 -10.98 15.66
N GLY A 24 0.46 -11.08 16.41
CA GLY A 24 0.44 -11.24 17.86
C GLY A 24 -0.27 -10.08 18.58
N HIS A 25 -0.06 -8.84 18.14
CA HIS A 25 -0.78 -7.69 18.67
C HIS A 25 -2.28 -7.72 18.36
N ILE A 26 -2.67 -8.11 17.14
CA ILE A 26 -4.06 -8.26 16.73
C ILE A 26 -4.76 -9.35 17.56
N ASP A 27 -4.15 -10.54 17.66
CA ASP A 27 -4.68 -11.67 18.43
C ASP A 27 -4.87 -11.27 19.91
N SER A 28 -3.89 -10.58 20.50
CA SER A 28 -3.95 -10.10 21.89
C SER A 28 -5.09 -9.10 22.09
N TYR A 29 -5.21 -8.11 21.20
CA TYR A 29 -6.28 -7.11 21.27
C TYR A 29 -7.68 -7.75 21.16
N TYR A 30 -7.85 -8.71 20.26
CA TYR A 30 -9.13 -9.43 20.09
C TYR A 30 -9.49 -10.25 21.33
N LEU A 31 -8.50 -10.94 21.91
CA LEU A 31 -8.67 -11.70 23.15
C LEU A 31 -9.04 -10.80 24.32
N GLU A 32 -8.30 -9.70 24.53
CA GLU A 32 -8.51 -8.76 25.63
C GLU A 32 -9.88 -8.05 25.58
N ASN A 33 -10.43 -7.87 24.37
CA ASN A 33 -11.69 -7.17 24.15
C ASN A 33 -12.89 -8.10 23.85
N ASN A 34 -12.72 -9.43 23.97
CA ASN A 34 -13.76 -10.43 23.65
C ASN A 34 -14.37 -10.25 22.25
N LEU A 35 -13.53 -9.98 21.24
CA LEU A 35 -13.97 -9.70 19.86
C LEU A 35 -14.08 -10.96 18.98
N GLY A 36 -13.87 -12.14 19.55
CA GLY A 36 -13.81 -13.41 18.81
C GLY A 36 -12.44 -13.64 18.15
N GLU A 37 -12.42 -14.38 17.04
CA GLU A 37 -11.18 -14.65 16.30
C GLU A 37 -10.98 -13.62 15.18
N PRO A 38 -9.80 -12.99 15.10
CA PRO A 38 -9.52 -12.05 14.01
C PRO A 38 -9.37 -12.80 12.68
N GLN A 39 -9.96 -12.24 11.63
CA GLN A 39 -9.69 -12.68 10.27
C GLN A 39 -8.41 -12.01 9.78
N VAL A 40 -7.32 -12.78 9.75
CA VAL A 40 -6.00 -12.31 9.34
C VAL A 40 -5.59 -13.07 8.08
N ILE A 41 -5.10 -12.34 7.07
CA ILE A 41 -4.48 -12.93 5.87
C ILE A 41 -3.36 -13.89 6.28
N ALA A 42 -3.26 -15.05 5.65
CA ALA A 42 -2.20 -16.01 5.97
C ALA A 42 -0.82 -15.44 5.57
N PHE A 43 0.25 -15.79 6.30
CA PHE A 43 1.60 -15.30 6.00
C PHE A 43 2.02 -15.60 4.55
N GLY A 44 1.70 -16.79 4.04
CA GLY A 44 2.03 -17.17 2.66
C GLY A 44 1.38 -16.26 1.62
N GLU A 45 0.10 -15.93 1.79
CA GLU A 45 -0.63 -15.01 0.90
C GLU A 45 -0.12 -13.57 1.03
N TYR A 46 0.15 -13.12 2.26
CA TYR A 46 0.78 -11.82 2.51
C TYR A 46 2.13 -11.70 1.78
N GLN A 47 3.00 -12.70 1.95
CA GLN A 47 4.33 -12.72 1.35
C GLN A 47 4.26 -12.78 -0.17
N GLU A 48 3.38 -13.61 -0.73
CA GLU A 48 3.18 -13.70 -2.18
C GLU A 48 2.79 -12.35 -2.78
N HIS A 49 1.85 -11.62 -2.15
CA HIS A 49 1.45 -10.31 -2.64
C HIS A 49 2.55 -9.27 -2.51
N VAL A 50 3.28 -9.23 -1.39
CA VAL A 50 4.44 -8.35 -1.24
C VAL A 50 5.45 -8.65 -2.35
N ASP A 51 5.78 -9.91 -2.60
CA ASP A 51 6.74 -10.31 -3.63
C ASP A 51 6.26 -9.95 -5.04
N ILE A 52 4.97 -10.14 -5.36
CA ILE A 52 4.40 -9.70 -6.64
C ILE A 52 4.63 -8.20 -6.81
N ILE A 53 4.21 -7.38 -5.83
CA ILE A 53 4.31 -5.92 -5.93
C ILE A 53 5.76 -5.46 -6.08
N LEU A 54 6.69 -6.05 -5.34
CA LEU A 54 8.11 -5.70 -5.43
C LEU A 54 8.74 -6.04 -6.78
N ASN A 55 8.18 -7.02 -7.49
CA ASN A 55 8.65 -7.46 -8.81
C ASN A 55 7.89 -6.82 -9.99
N ILE A 56 6.93 -5.92 -9.75
CA ILE A 56 6.21 -5.22 -10.82
C ILE A 56 7.18 -4.29 -11.56
N THR A 57 7.30 -4.50 -12.87
CA THR A 57 8.04 -3.63 -13.79
C THR A 57 7.12 -2.70 -14.58
N ASN A 58 5.86 -3.10 -14.78
CA ASN A 58 4.84 -2.30 -15.43
C ASN A 58 3.52 -2.37 -14.63
N VAL A 59 3.18 -1.25 -13.99
CA VAL A 59 2.00 -1.14 -13.13
C VAL A 59 0.70 -1.24 -13.93
N GLU A 60 0.64 -0.63 -15.11
CA GLU A 60 -0.55 -0.69 -15.95
C GLU A 60 -0.85 -2.14 -16.39
N THR A 61 0.18 -2.90 -16.78
CA THR A 61 0.04 -4.32 -17.12
C THR A 61 -0.49 -5.14 -15.93
N TYR A 62 0.00 -4.88 -14.72
CA TYR A 62 -0.50 -5.54 -13.52
C TYR A 62 -1.97 -5.20 -13.24
N LEU A 63 -2.36 -3.91 -13.34
CA LEU A 63 -3.74 -3.51 -13.12
C LEU A 63 -4.69 -4.14 -14.15
N ILE A 64 -4.26 -4.22 -15.43
CA ILE A 64 -5.02 -4.91 -16.48
C ILE A 64 -5.18 -6.40 -16.16
N SER A 65 -4.17 -7.06 -15.59
CA SER A 65 -4.29 -8.48 -15.22
C SER A 65 -5.31 -8.68 -14.10
N LEU A 66 -5.40 -7.76 -13.13
CA LEU A 66 -6.42 -7.81 -12.08
C LEU A 66 -7.84 -7.72 -12.64
N GLU A 67 -8.06 -6.91 -13.67
CA GLU A 67 -9.36 -6.80 -14.34
C GLU A 67 -9.68 -8.07 -15.12
N ALA A 68 -8.72 -8.60 -15.89
CA ALA A 68 -8.88 -9.84 -16.64
C ALA A 68 -9.16 -11.05 -15.73
N GLU A 69 -8.63 -11.05 -14.50
CA GLU A 69 -8.89 -12.07 -13.48
C GLU A 69 -10.20 -11.85 -12.71
N GLY A 70 -10.95 -10.79 -13.02
CA GLY A 70 -12.21 -10.43 -12.35
C GLY A 70 -12.02 -9.98 -10.90
N LYS A 71 -10.81 -9.55 -10.51
CA LYS A 71 -10.51 -9.02 -9.17
C LYS A 71 -10.95 -7.58 -9.00
N ILE A 72 -10.95 -6.83 -10.10
CA ILE A 72 -11.50 -5.47 -10.21
C ILE A 72 -12.36 -5.40 -11.47
N ASN A 73 -13.26 -4.42 -11.53
CA ASN A 73 -14.04 -4.15 -12.73
C ASN A 73 -13.37 -3.08 -13.62
N ALA A 74 -13.93 -2.87 -14.81
CA ALA A 74 -13.40 -1.91 -15.78
C ALA A 74 -13.33 -0.47 -15.26
N GLU A 75 -14.30 -0.01 -14.47
CA GLU A 75 -14.31 1.35 -13.94
C GLU A 75 -13.27 1.53 -12.81
N GLN A 76 -13.10 0.52 -11.95
CA GLN A 76 -12.01 0.50 -10.97
C GLN A 76 -10.65 0.53 -11.67
N LEU A 77 -10.48 -0.24 -12.75
CA LEU A 77 -9.26 -0.22 -13.57
C LEU A 77 -8.98 1.20 -14.10
N GLN A 78 -9.98 1.90 -14.64
CA GLN A 78 -9.81 3.26 -15.14
C GLN A 78 -9.31 4.21 -14.04
N PHE A 79 -9.92 4.17 -12.85
CA PHE A 79 -9.45 5.00 -11.74
C PHE A 79 -8.03 4.62 -11.29
N LEU A 80 -7.70 3.34 -11.20
CA LEU A 80 -6.36 2.90 -10.79
C LEU A 80 -5.28 3.29 -11.82
N ILE A 81 -5.60 3.27 -13.12
CA ILE A 81 -4.72 3.79 -14.19
C ILE A 81 -4.54 5.32 -14.08
N GLN A 82 -5.61 6.06 -13.76
CA GLN A 82 -5.52 7.50 -13.50
C GLN A 82 -4.61 7.79 -12.31
N ILE A 83 -4.76 7.03 -11.22
CA ILE A 83 -3.88 7.17 -10.05
C ILE A 83 -2.42 6.86 -10.41
N ASN A 84 -2.15 5.76 -11.13
CA ASN A 84 -0.80 5.44 -11.61
C ASN A 84 -0.20 6.60 -12.43
N SER A 85 -1.01 7.21 -13.31
CA SER A 85 -0.61 8.38 -14.10
C SER A 85 -0.27 9.60 -13.22
N CYS A 86 -0.99 9.82 -12.12
CA CYS A 86 -0.65 10.88 -11.16
C CYS A 86 0.74 10.65 -10.55
N TYR A 87 1.06 9.41 -10.15
CA TYR A 87 2.35 9.07 -9.56
C TYR A 87 3.52 9.23 -10.53
N GLN A 88 3.39 8.74 -11.75
CA GLN A 88 4.46 8.82 -12.76
C GLN A 88 4.83 10.26 -13.11
N ASN A 89 3.89 11.19 -12.95
CA ASN A 89 4.08 12.62 -13.21
C ASN A 89 4.31 13.44 -11.94
N ALA A 90 4.37 12.81 -10.76
CA ALA A 90 4.41 13.51 -9.49
C ALA A 90 5.79 14.13 -9.23
N THR A 91 5.85 15.45 -9.15
CA THR A 91 7.03 16.22 -8.73
C THR A 91 6.92 16.74 -7.30
N ASP A 92 5.69 16.82 -6.79
CA ASP A 92 5.34 17.41 -5.50
C ASP A 92 4.20 16.59 -4.83
N PRO A 93 4.32 16.22 -3.54
CA PRO A 93 3.32 15.43 -2.85
C PRO A 93 1.98 16.15 -2.62
N ASN A 94 1.96 17.49 -2.59
CA ASN A 94 0.71 18.27 -2.50
C ASN A 94 -0.06 18.19 -3.82
N VAL A 95 0.65 18.31 -4.95
CA VAL A 95 0.02 18.17 -6.29
C VAL A 95 -0.56 16.77 -6.43
N LEU A 96 0.21 15.74 -6.08
CA LEU A 96 -0.26 14.36 -6.05
C LEU A 96 -1.50 14.22 -5.15
N SER A 97 -1.44 14.72 -3.91
CA SER A 97 -2.55 14.61 -2.95
C SER A 97 -3.82 15.28 -3.46
N ASN A 98 -3.73 16.43 -4.12
CA ASN A 98 -4.89 17.11 -4.70
C ASN A 98 -5.51 16.29 -5.84
N GLN A 99 -4.68 15.76 -6.75
CA GLN A 99 -5.15 14.90 -7.84
C GLN A 99 -5.83 13.61 -7.30
N LEU A 100 -5.25 12.99 -6.27
CA LEU A 100 -5.85 11.83 -5.62
C LEU A 100 -7.14 12.17 -4.88
N PHE A 101 -7.26 13.38 -4.32
CA PHE A 101 -8.50 13.86 -3.73
C PHE A 101 -9.60 14.06 -4.78
N ASP A 102 -9.28 14.61 -5.95
CA ASP A 102 -10.25 14.74 -7.04
C ASP A 102 -10.75 13.36 -7.52
N ILE A 103 -9.84 12.38 -7.61
CA ILE A 103 -10.20 10.99 -7.91
C ILE A 103 -11.11 10.41 -6.81
N GLN A 104 -10.84 10.67 -5.53
CA GLN A 104 -11.72 10.24 -4.43
C GLN A 104 -13.14 10.79 -4.56
N GLN A 105 -13.28 12.06 -4.97
CA GLN A 105 -14.59 12.66 -5.21
C GLN A 105 -15.30 11.98 -6.39
N ASN A 106 -14.59 11.70 -7.48
CA ASN A 106 -15.14 11.02 -8.64
C ASN A 106 -15.59 9.58 -8.31
N VAL A 107 -14.81 8.84 -7.52
CA VAL A 107 -15.18 7.51 -7.02
C VAL A 107 -16.42 7.58 -6.14
N SER A 108 -16.48 8.56 -5.22
CA SER A 108 -17.65 8.77 -4.36
C SER A 108 -18.92 9.02 -5.17
N ASN A 109 -18.82 9.83 -6.22
CA ASN A 109 -19.92 10.23 -7.09
C ASN A 109 -20.31 9.17 -8.15
N SER A 110 -19.52 8.11 -8.33
CA SER A 110 -19.85 7.04 -9.27
C SER A 110 -21.19 6.39 -8.91
N GLU A 111 -22.08 6.24 -9.88
CA GLU A 111 -23.38 5.58 -9.72
C GLU A 111 -23.31 4.07 -10.03
N THR A 112 -22.22 3.63 -10.64
CA THR A 112 -22.01 2.28 -11.17
C THR A 112 -21.16 1.40 -10.25
N LEU A 113 -20.27 2.00 -9.46
CA LEU A 113 -19.51 1.27 -8.45
C LEU A 113 -20.37 0.97 -7.21
N ASP A 114 -20.34 -0.28 -6.75
CA ASP A 114 -20.85 -0.63 -5.42
C ASP A 114 -19.92 -0.12 -4.31
N ILE A 115 -20.38 -0.21 -3.06
CA ILE A 115 -19.63 0.33 -1.92
C ILE A 115 -18.28 -0.37 -1.69
N GLY A 116 -18.16 -1.67 -1.99
CA GLY A 116 -16.91 -2.41 -1.85
C GLY A 116 -15.93 -2.05 -2.97
N GLN A 117 -16.44 -1.83 -4.17
CA GLN A 117 -15.65 -1.38 -5.31
C GLN A 117 -15.14 0.06 -5.11
N LYS A 118 -16.00 0.95 -4.59
CA LYS A 118 -15.62 2.31 -4.17
C LYS A 118 -14.55 2.26 -3.09
N ALA A 119 -14.74 1.44 -2.06
CA ALA A 119 -13.80 1.36 -0.94
C ALA A 119 -12.39 0.92 -1.37
N LEU A 120 -12.26 0.03 -2.35
CA LEU A 120 -10.96 -0.35 -2.91
C LEU A 120 -10.22 0.87 -3.50
N VAL A 121 -10.86 1.59 -4.42
CA VAL A 121 -10.21 2.71 -5.12
C VAL A 121 -10.01 3.90 -4.19
N TYR A 122 -11.00 4.20 -3.34
CA TYR A 122 -10.92 5.27 -2.36
C TYR A 122 -9.80 5.01 -1.34
N GLY A 123 -9.70 3.78 -0.84
CA GLY A 123 -8.62 3.36 0.07
C GLY A 123 -7.24 3.42 -0.60
N ALA A 124 -7.13 3.00 -1.85
CA ALA A 124 -5.90 3.12 -2.65
C ALA A 124 -5.46 4.59 -2.75
N SER A 125 -6.38 5.51 -3.06
CA SER A 125 -6.09 6.95 -3.11
C SER A 125 -5.65 7.54 -1.76
N ILE A 126 -6.25 7.11 -0.64
CA ILE A 126 -5.87 7.57 0.70
C ILE A 126 -4.48 7.06 1.09
N ILE A 127 -4.24 5.76 0.95
CA ILE A 127 -2.93 5.17 1.23
C ILE A 127 -1.90 5.84 0.35
N GLY A 128 -2.21 6.03 -0.93
CA GLY A 128 -1.33 6.71 -1.86
C GLY A 128 -0.96 8.12 -1.40
N ALA A 129 -1.94 8.98 -1.11
CA ALA A 129 -1.68 10.36 -0.69
C ALA A 129 -0.77 10.43 0.54
N ASN A 130 -1.06 9.63 1.58
CA ASN A 130 -0.24 9.60 2.80
C ASN A 130 1.18 9.06 2.54
N SER A 131 1.28 8.01 1.74
CA SER A 131 2.55 7.40 1.36
C SER A 131 3.41 8.37 0.55
N GLY A 132 2.79 9.19 -0.32
CA GLY A 132 3.47 10.24 -1.07
C GLY A 132 4.20 11.24 -0.16
N TYR A 133 3.52 11.75 0.87
CA TYR A 133 4.15 12.65 1.85
C TYR A 133 5.27 11.96 2.64
N TYR A 134 5.01 10.74 3.13
CA TYR A 134 5.99 9.98 3.90
C TYR A 134 7.28 9.76 3.11
N TRP A 135 7.16 9.21 1.90
CA TRP A 135 8.32 8.89 1.07
C TRP A 135 8.99 10.14 0.51
N PHE A 136 8.25 11.21 0.23
CA PHE A 136 8.85 12.47 -0.17
C PHE A 136 9.72 13.03 0.97
N SER A 137 9.23 12.98 2.22
CA SER A 137 10.00 13.39 3.38
C SER A 137 11.24 12.52 3.57
N ALA A 138 11.11 11.20 3.53
CA ALA A 138 12.23 10.26 3.68
C ALA A 138 13.25 10.43 2.55
N TYR A 139 12.79 10.60 1.30
CA TYR A 139 13.69 10.75 0.16
C TYR A 139 14.62 11.97 0.29
N ASN A 140 14.11 13.07 0.86
CA ASN A 140 14.84 14.31 1.06
C ASN A 140 15.56 14.42 2.43
N ASP A 141 15.42 13.41 3.30
CA ASP A 141 16.11 13.40 4.59
C ASP A 141 17.53 12.82 4.45
N PRO A 142 18.60 13.57 4.77
CA PRO A 142 19.96 13.04 4.78
C PRO A 142 20.20 11.99 5.87
N ALA A 143 19.30 11.84 6.84
CA ALA A 143 19.32 10.78 7.85
C ALA A 143 18.28 9.69 7.58
N ASP A 144 17.83 9.53 6.32
CA ASP A 144 16.84 8.53 5.93
C ASP A 144 17.27 7.11 6.37
N PRO A 145 16.57 6.49 7.33
CA PRO A 145 16.94 5.17 7.84
C PRO A 145 16.68 4.06 6.82
N TRP A 146 15.86 4.31 5.79
CA TRP A 146 15.60 3.35 4.70
C TRP A 146 16.75 3.30 3.70
N TYR A 147 17.55 4.36 3.64
CA TYR A 147 18.73 4.49 2.79
C TYR A 147 19.83 5.24 3.55
N PRO A 148 20.43 4.61 4.58
CA PRO A 148 21.55 5.22 5.28
C PRO A 148 22.61 5.61 4.26
N ASN A 149 23.07 6.87 4.31
CA ASN A 149 23.93 7.50 3.31
C ASN A 149 24.95 6.51 2.72
N GLU A 150 24.84 6.32 1.41
CA GLU A 150 25.70 5.46 0.58
C GLU A 150 25.73 3.98 1.04
N SER A 151 24.78 3.19 0.54
CA SER A 151 24.95 1.73 0.54
C SER A 151 26.26 1.38 -0.13
N ALA A 152 27.03 0.50 0.52
CA ALA A 152 28.27 -0.13 0.05
C ALA A 152 28.19 -0.85 -1.32
N ASP A 153 27.05 -0.78 -2.02
CA ASP A 153 26.84 -1.27 -3.37
C ASP A 153 26.41 -0.12 -4.32
N PRO A 154 27.30 0.37 -5.20
CA PRO A 154 27.00 1.43 -6.16
C PRO A 154 25.94 1.06 -7.22
N LYS A 155 25.47 -0.20 -7.24
CA LYS A 155 24.38 -0.65 -8.11
C LYS A 155 22.98 -0.40 -7.53
N LYS A 156 22.84 -0.21 -6.21
CA LYS A 156 21.54 0.05 -5.57
C LYS A 156 21.25 1.56 -5.55
N LYS A 157 20.51 2.05 -6.55
CA LYS A 157 20.02 3.43 -6.57
C LYS A 157 18.87 3.59 -5.55
N LYS A 158 18.89 4.69 -4.80
CA LYS A 158 17.74 5.11 -3.99
C LYS A 158 16.52 5.27 -4.93
N PRO A 159 15.44 4.49 -4.76
CA PRO A 159 14.25 4.59 -5.58
C PRO A 159 13.64 5.97 -5.38
N LYS A 160 12.91 6.44 -6.40
CA LYS A 160 12.18 7.69 -6.28
C LYS A 160 11.08 7.53 -5.24
N TRP A 161 10.78 8.61 -4.52
CA TRP A 161 9.74 8.60 -3.49
C TRP A 161 8.38 8.14 -4.03
N TRP A 162 8.06 8.51 -5.28
CA TRP A 162 6.81 8.13 -5.93
C TRP A 162 6.77 6.65 -6.30
N GLU A 163 7.92 6.00 -6.57
CA GLU A 163 7.99 4.55 -6.81
C GLU A 163 7.60 3.77 -5.56
N ARG A 164 8.06 4.22 -4.39
CA ARG A 164 7.70 3.62 -3.10
C ARG A 164 6.23 3.87 -2.73
N GLY A 165 5.76 5.12 -2.87
CA GLY A 165 4.35 5.42 -2.61
C GLY A 165 3.40 4.64 -3.53
N LEU A 166 3.81 4.36 -4.77
CA LEU A 166 3.04 3.54 -5.70
C LEU A 166 3.02 2.06 -5.28
N ARG A 167 4.10 1.53 -4.72
CA ARG A 167 4.13 0.15 -4.16
C ARG A 167 3.15 -0.01 -3.00
N ASP A 168 3.07 0.98 -2.11
CA ASP A 168 2.13 0.95 -0.97
C ASP A 168 0.70 0.90 -1.47
N LEU A 169 0.39 1.74 -2.48
CA LEU A 169 -0.91 1.74 -3.12
C LEU A 169 -1.25 0.39 -3.76
N LEU A 170 -0.32 -0.19 -4.53
CA LEU A 170 -0.54 -1.48 -5.18
C LEU A 170 -0.64 -2.62 -4.16
N GLY A 171 0.12 -2.53 -3.06
CA GLY A 171 -0.02 -3.41 -1.91
C GLY A 171 -1.42 -3.31 -1.29
N PHE A 172 -1.97 -2.10 -1.16
CA PHE A 172 -3.34 -1.91 -0.72
C PHE A 172 -4.36 -2.59 -1.64
N VAL A 173 -4.26 -2.32 -2.95
CA VAL A 173 -5.15 -2.93 -3.95
C VAL A 173 -5.07 -4.46 -3.88
N ALA A 174 -3.85 -5.01 -3.80
CA ALA A 174 -3.62 -6.44 -3.73
C ALA A 174 -4.20 -7.07 -2.46
N GLY A 175 -3.86 -6.53 -1.30
CA GLY A 175 -4.34 -7.05 -0.02
C GLY A 175 -5.85 -6.90 0.15
N TYR A 176 -6.45 -5.82 -0.37
CA TYR A 176 -7.88 -5.55 -0.23
C TYR A 176 -8.72 -6.66 -0.84
N TYR A 177 -8.45 -7.03 -2.10
CA TYR A 177 -9.31 -7.98 -2.80
C TYR A 177 -9.25 -9.39 -2.18
N VAL A 178 -8.12 -9.79 -1.58
CA VAL A 178 -7.92 -11.13 -1.01
C VAL A 178 -8.96 -11.41 0.07
N LEU A 179 -8.95 -10.61 1.14
CA LEU A 179 -9.89 -10.84 2.23
C LEU A 179 -11.29 -10.29 1.94
N PHE A 180 -11.45 -9.25 1.11
CA PHE A 180 -12.77 -8.82 0.69
C PHE A 180 -13.51 -9.91 -0.09
N LYS A 181 -12.84 -10.64 -0.99
CA LYS A 181 -13.47 -11.73 -1.76
C LYS A 181 -13.88 -12.92 -0.87
N MET A 182 -13.12 -13.18 0.19
CA MET A 182 -13.42 -14.27 1.13
C MET A 182 -14.59 -13.95 2.08
N THR A 183 -14.75 -12.67 2.43
CA THR A 183 -15.61 -12.25 3.55
C THR A 183 -16.79 -11.40 3.13
N ASN A 184 -16.69 -10.75 1.97
CA ASN A 184 -17.55 -9.67 1.51
C ASN A 184 -17.67 -8.50 2.53
N ASP A 185 -16.70 -8.37 3.45
CA ASP A 185 -16.64 -7.30 4.45
C ASP A 185 -15.56 -6.29 4.05
N ILE A 186 -16.01 -5.05 3.81
CA ILE A 186 -15.16 -3.92 3.41
C ILE A 186 -14.09 -3.63 4.46
N LYS A 187 -14.43 -3.72 5.76
CA LYS A 187 -13.49 -3.42 6.85
C LYS A 187 -12.34 -4.42 6.86
N VAL A 188 -12.67 -5.68 6.62
CA VAL A 188 -11.71 -6.78 6.55
C VAL A 188 -10.83 -6.66 5.30
N GLY A 189 -11.42 -6.28 4.16
CA GLY A 189 -10.67 -5.88 2.96
C GLY A 189 -9.71 -4.71 3.22
N THR A 190 -10.18 -3.61 3.80
CA THR A 190 -9.34 -2.43 4.11
C THR A 190 -8.19 -2.77 5.06
N ALA A 191 -8.43 -3.58 6.09
CA ALA A 191 -7.40 -4.01 7.02
C ALA A 191 -6.31 -4.83 6.30
N SER A 192 -6.72 -5.80 5.47
CA SER A 192 -5.82 -6.63 4.67
C SER A 192 -5.00 -5.79 3.68
N GLY A 193 -5.65 -4.89 2.95
CA GLY A 193 -4.99 -3.95 2.05
C GLY A 193 -3.93 -3.13 2.77
N THR A 194 -4.27 -2.56 3.92
CA THR A 194 -3.33 -1.75 4.71
C THR A 194 -2.13 -2.57 5.19
N ALA A 195 -2.35 -3.84 5.57
CA ALA A 195 -1.27 -4.73 6.01
C ALA A 195 -0.28 -5.04 4.87
N VAL A 196 -0.80 -5.39 3.68
CA VAL A 196 0.04 -5.67 2.51
C VAL A 196 0.75 -4.40 2.04
N ALA A 197 0.06 -3.25 2.03
CA ALA A 197 0.66 -1.94 1.74
C ALA A 197 1.88 -1.67 2.64
N GLY A 198 1.73 -1.83 3.96
CA GLY A 198 2.83 -1.66 4.91
C GLY A 198 3.99 -2.63 4.69
N GLY A 199 3.71 -3.87 4.25
CA GLY A 199 4.75 -4.81 3.83
C GLY A 199 5.55 -4.34 2.63
N CYS A 200 4.86 -3.83 1.61
CA CYS A 200 5.48 -3.22 0.43
C CYS A 200 6.29 -1.96 0.79
N SER A 201 5.88 -1.19 1.81
CA SER A 201 6.59 -0.03 2.32
C SER A 201 7.91 -0.41 2.99
N ALA A 202 7.87 -1.46 3.83
CA ALA A 202 8.98 -1.88 4.66
C ALA A 202 10.07 -2.64 3.89
N ALA A 203 9.71 -3.31 2.79
CA ALA A 203 10.66 -4.06 1.98
C ALA A 203 11.60 -3.13 1.19
N GLY A 204 12.91 -3.27 1.42
CA GLY A 204 14.00 -2.52 0.79
C GLY A 204 15.26 -3.35 0.61
#